data_AF-A0A7J9MPW9-F1
#
_entry.id   AF-A0A7J9MPW9-F1
#
_cell.length_a   1.000
_cell.length_b   1.000
_cell.length_c   1.000
_cell.angle_alpha   90.00
_cell.angle_beta   90.00
_cell.angle_gamma   90.00
#
_symmetry.space_group_name_H-M   'P 1'
#
loop_
_entity.id
_entity.type
_entity.pdbx_description
1 polymer ?
#
loop_
_entity_poly.entity_id
_entity_poly.type
_entity_poly.pdbx_seq_one_letter_code
_entity_poly.pdbx_strand_id
1 'polypeptide(L)' 'MLPRSVVVKVRMKPPQGVVKINFDATVAGKKTRYGLLARDSDGFVLGGRAVVLDKNLQIEWGEMQ' A
#
# COMPACT_ATOMS: atom_id res chain seq x y z
N MET A 1 27.75 -25.10 -8.42
CA MET A 1 26.48 -24.39 -8.17
C MET A 1 26.20 -23.49 -9.36
N LEU A 2 25.06 -23.65 -10.03
CA LEU A 2 24.65 -22.73 -11.09
C LEU A 2 24.13 -21.43 -10.45
N PRO A 3 24.45 -20.25 -11.01
CA PRO A 3 23.94 -18.98 -10.48
C PRO A 3 22.40 -18.99 -10.56
N ARG A 4 21.73 -18.58 -9.47
CA ARG A 4 20.28 -18.36 -9.51
C ARG A 4 20.01 -17.28 -10.55
N SER A 5 19.24 -17.61 -11.57
CA SER A 5 18.70 -16.64 -12.50
C SER A 5 17.93 -15.58 -11.69
N VAL A 6 18.37 -14.32 -11.79
CA VAL A 6 17.65 -13.20 -11.22
C VAL A 6 16.37 -13.05 -12.02
N VAL A 7 15.26 -13.53 -11.48
CA VAL A 7 13.94 -13.26 -12.04
C VAL A 7 13.65 -11.78 -11.80
N VAL A 8 14.00 -10.95 -12.78
CA VAL A 8 13.59 -9.55 -12.79
C VAL A 8 12.08 -9.56 -13.00
N LYS A 9 11.33 -9.43 -11.91
CA LYS A 9 9.88 -9.27 -11.96
C LYS A 9 9.59 -7.87 -12.48
N VAL A 10 9.54 -7.74 -13.81
CA VAL A 10 9.24 -6.47 -14.49
C VAL A 10 7.88 -6.00 -13.99
N ARG A 11 7.84 -4.78 -13.45
CA ARG A 11 6.62 -4.17 -12.95
C ARG A 11 5.70 -3.89 -14.13
N MET A 12 4.74 -4.78 -14.37
CA MET A 12 3.72 -4.59 -15.40
C MET A 12 2.76 -3.47 -15.00
N LYS A 13 2.38 -2.63 -15.98
CA LYS A 13 1.30 -1.66 -15.78
C LYS A 13 -0.03 -2.40 -15.56
N PRO A 14 -0.93 -1.87 -14.71
CA PRO A 14 -2.29 -2.38 -14.63
C PRO A 14 -2.97 -2.27 -16.00
N PRO A 15 -3.90 -3.18 -16.33
CA PRO A 15 -4.78 -3.02 -17.49
C PRO A 15 -5.52 -1.68 -17.46
N GLN A 16 -5.87 -1.16 -18.63
CA GLN A 16 -6.64 0.07 -18.74
C GLN A 16 -7.97 -0.04 -17.98
N GLY A 17 -8.33 1.01 -17.25
CA GLY A 17 -9.52 1.02 -16.39
C GLY A 17 -9.33 0.39 -15.01
N VAL A 18 -8.15 -0.17 -14.70
CA VAL A 18 -7.82 -0.66 -13.36
C VAL A 18 -7.16 0.43 -12.53
N VAL A 19 -7.75 0.72 -11.37
CA VAL A 19 -7.15 1.60 -10.36
C VAL A 19 -6.24 0.78 -9.45
N LYS A 20 -4.98 1.18 -9.36
CA LYS A 20 -4.00 0.61 -8.43
C LYS A 20 -4.03 1.35 -7.10
N ILE A 21 -4.31 0.64 -6.02
CA ILE A 21 -4.13 1.13 -4.65
C ILE A 21 -2.75 0.72 -4.16
N ASN A 22 -1.90 1.69 -3.80
CA ASN A 22 -0.66 1.44 -3.09
C ASN A 22 -0.92 1.73 -1.61
N PHE A 23 -0.59 0.81 -0.74
CA PHE A 23 -0.71 0.94 0.71
C PHE A 23 0.67 0.80 1.33
N ASP A 24 1.00 1.68 2.27
CA ASP A 24 2.21 1.57 3.08
C ASP A 24 1.91 1.93 4.53
N ALA A 25 2.60 1.28 5.46
CA ALA A 25 2.39 1.49 6.88
C ALA A 25 3.70 1.44 7.66
N THR A 26 3.80 2.28 8.68
CA THR A 26 4.91 2.28 9.63
C THR A 26 4.37 2.29 11.06
N VAL A 27 5.09 1.61 11.95
CA VAL A 27 4.75 1.53 13.37
C VAL A 27 5.93 2.09 14.17
N ALA A 28 5.66 3.11 14.97
CA ALA A 28 6.63 3.73 15.87
C ALA A 28 6.06 3.76 17.29
N GLY A 29 6.50 2.82 18.13
CA GLY A 29 5.98 2.64 19.48
C GLY A 29 4.47 2.36 19.49
N LYS A 30 3.71 3.24 20.14
CA LYS A 30 2.24 3.18 20.20
C LYS A 30 1.52 3.82 19.02
N LYS A 31 2.25 4.42 18.06
CA LYS A 31 1.64 5.08 16.91
C LYS A 31 1.79 4.23 15.67
N THR A 32 0.69 3.96 14.99
CA THR A 32 0.67 3.37 13.65
C THR A 32 0.33 4.48 12.67
N ARG A 33 1.11 4.61 11.60
CA ARG A 33 0.81 5.53 10.50
C ARG A 33 0.64 4.69 9.24
N TYR A 34 -0.38 4.95 8.46
CA TYR A 34 -0.52 4.33 7.16
C TYR A 34 -1.01 5.32 6.11
N GLY A 35 -0.62 5.08 4.87
CA GLY A 35 -0.99 5.86 3.72
C GLY A 35 -1.50 4.96 2.61
N LEU A 36 -2.52 5.43 1.90
CA LEU A 36 -3.02 4.81 0.68
C LEU A 36 -3.04 5.82 -0.46
N LEU A 37 -2.68 5.37 -1.67
CA LEU A 37 -2.68 6.16 -2.90
C LEU A 37 -3.34 5.35 -4.02
N ALA A 38 -4.43 5.89 -4.56
CA ALA A 38 -5.10 5.39 -5.76
C ALA A 38 -4.46 6.02 -7.00
N ARG A 39 -4.09 5.18 -7.98
CA ARG A 39 -3.55 5.61 -9.27
C ARG A 39 -4.23 4.90 -10.41
N ASP A 40 -4.39 5.56 -11.55
CA ASP A 40 -4.87 4.90 -12.77
C ASP A 40 -3.78 4.02 -13.42
N SER A 41 -4.12 3.41 -14.56
CA SER A 41 -3.23 2.57 -15.36
C SER A 41 -2.04 3.31 -15.95
N ASP A 42 -2.15 4.64 -16.13
CA ASP A 42 -1.08 5.50 -16.63
C ASP A 42 -0.17 6.01 -15.51
N GLY A 43 -0.60 5.86 -14.26
CA GLY A 43 0.12 6.20 -13.06
C GLY A 43 -0.24 7.55 -12.47
N PHE A 44 -1.25 8.25 -13.01
CA PHE A 44 -1.77 9.49 -12.42
C PHE A 44 -2.43 9.20 -11.07
N VAL A 45 -2.25 10.10 -10.11
CA VAL A 45 -2.86 9.98 -8.78
C VAL A 45 -4.30 10.47 -8.86
N LEU A 46 -5.23 9.58 -8.51
CA LEU A 46 -6.66 9.89 -8.44
C LEU A 46 -7.07 10.36 -7.04
N GLY A 47 -6.31 9.96 -6.02
CA GLY A 47 -6.57 10.35 -4.64
C GLY A 47 -5.71 9.57 -3.65
N GLY A 48 -5.80 9.95 -2.38
CA GLY A 48 -5.08 9.30 -1.31
C GLY A 48 -5.58 9.68 0.06
N ARG A 49 -5.18 8.89 1.06
CA ARG A 49 -5.46 9.16 2.47
C ARG A 49 -4.25 8.79 3.32
N ALA A 50 -3.93 9.62 4.30
CA ALA A 50 -2.97 9.32 5.34
C ALA A 50 -3.68 9.31 6.69
N VAL A 51 -3.35 8.34 7.54
CA VAL A 51 -3.96 8.17 8.86
C VAL A 51 -2.87 7.94 9.89
N VAL A 52 -3.06 8.51 11.08
CA VAL A 52 -2.26 8.23 12.27
C VAL A 52 -3.21 7.68 13.33
N LEU A 53 -2.94 6.47 13.78
CA LEU A 53 -3.62 5.81 14.89
C LEU A 53 -2.70 5.80 16.10
N ASP A 54 -3.21 6.24 17.25
CA ASP A 54 -2.54 6.10 18.54
C ASP A 54 -3.18 4.92 19.29
N LYS A 55 -2.38 3.92 19.67
CA LYS A 55 -2.80 2.68 20.36
C LYS A 55 -3.37 2.92 21.77
N ASN A 56 -3.39 4.16 22.27
CA ASN A 56 -4.16 4.51 23.47
C ASN A 56 -5.68 4.64 23.19
N LEU A 57 -6.12 4.68 21.93
CA LEU A 57 -7.50 4.32 21.58
C LEU A 57 -7.60 2.80 21.58
N GLN A 58 -8.56 2.25 22.32
CA GLN A 58 -8.94 0.83 22.24
C GLN A 58 -9.18 0.49 20.76
N ILE A 59 -8.28 -0.28 20.17
CA ILE A 59 -8.39 -0.67 18.77
C ILE A 59 -9.31 -1.88 18.71
N GLU A 60 -10.61 -1.66 18.50
CA GLU A 60 -11.38 -2.60 17.71
C GLU A 60 -10.80 -2.54 16.30
N TRP A 61 -9.96 -3.52 15.97
CA TRP A 61 -9.60 -3.79 14.59
C TRP A 61 -10.86 -4.32 13.90
N GLY A 62 -11.71 -3.41 13.42
CA GLY A 62 -12.73 -3.76 12.45
C GLY A 62 -12.01 -4.20 11.18
N GLU A 63 -12.01 -5.51 10.94
CA GLU A 63 -11.72 -6.01 9.62
C GLU A 63 -12.60 -5.28 8.60
N MET A 64 -11.99 -4.88 7.49
CA MET A 64 -12.73 -4.31 6.36
C MET A 64 -13.62 -5.43 5.79
N GLN A 65 -14.90 -5.45 6.17
CA GLN A 65 -15.93 -6.23 5.49
C GLN A 65 -16.21 -5.66 4.09
#